data_AF-A0A5C8C7R1-F1
#
_entry.id   AF-A0A5C8C7R1-F1
#
_cell.length_a   1.000
_cell.length_b   1.000
_cell.length_c   1.000
_cell.angle_alpha   90.00
_cell.angle_beta   90.00
_cell.angle_gamma   90.00
#
_symmetry.space_group_name_H-M   'P 1'
#
loop_
_entity.id
_entity.type
_entity.pdbx_description
1 polymer ?
#
loop_
_entity_poly.entity_id
_entity_poly.type
_entity_poly.pdbx_seq_one_letter_code
_entity_poly.pdbx_strand_id
1 'polypeptide(L)'
;MDSSLIHSPVKHWCEFEFISKTVKNPNIHIKGNYSYYSAYWDQGFERCVVRYLHDKPATPEKPIDQLHIGNFVCFGAECVIMMGGNQLHRPDWISTFPFDTRSFLPAG
;
A
#
# COMPACT_ATOMS: atom_id res chain seq x y z
N MET A 1 17.03 -18.36 6.00
CA MET A 1 15.67 -17.99 6.44
C MET A 1 14.72 -18.98 5.81
N ASP A 2 13.79 -19.56 6.58
CA ASP A 2 12.81 -20.49 6.06
C ASP A 2 11.76 -19.72 5.25
N SER A 3 11.81 -19.83 3.92
CA SER A 3 10.90 -19.14 3.00
C SER A 3 9.51 -19.77 2.96
N SER A 4 9.29 -20.91 3.61
CA SER A 4 7.99 -21.61 3.60
C SER A 4 6.86 -20.83 4.28
N LEU A 5 7.20 -19.85 5.12
CA LEU A 5 6.24 -18.97 5.79
C LEU A 5 5.77 -17.79 4.91
N ILE A 6 6.52 -17.45 3.86
CA ILE A 6 6.19 -16.33 2.98
C ILE A 6 5.32 -16.86 1.84
N HIS A 7 4.03 -16.52 1.87
CA HIS A 7 3.10 -16.80 0.77
C HIS A 7 3.39 -15.88 -0.43
N SER A 8 4.54 -16.10 -1.08
CA SER A 8 4.92 -15.34 -2.27
C SER A 8 4.08 -15.75 -3.48
N PRO A 9 3.68 -14.80 -4.34
CA PRO A 9 3.00 -15.11 -5.60
C PRO A 9 3.94 -15.75 -6.64
N VAL A 10 5.25 -15.79 -6.39
CA VAL A 10 6.27 -16.36 -7.29
C VAL A 10 7.12 -17.40 -6.58
N LYS A 11 7.73 -18.33 -7.34
CA LYS A 11 8.54 -19.42 -6.78
C LYS A 11 10.05 -19.19 -6.86
N HIS A 12 10.48 -18.21 -7.66
CA HIS A 12 11.90 -17.90 -7.85
C HIS A 12 12.14 -16.39 -7.97
N TRP A 13 13.32 -15.90 -7.60
CA TRP A 13 13.66 -14.47 -7.64
C TRP A 13 13.80 -13.88 -9.05
N CYS A 14 13.89 -14.74 -10.07
CA CYS A 14 13.83 -14.33 -11.49
C CYS A 14 12.40 -14.25 -12.04
N GLU A 15 11.39 -14.66 -11.25
CA GLU A 15 9.99 -14.55 -11.62
C GLU A 15 9.40 -13.25 -11.07
N PHE A 16 8.35 -12.76 -11.74
CA PHE A 16 7.75 -11.47 -11.43
C PHE A 16 6.25 -11.60 -11.22
N GLU A 17 5.72 -10.80 -10.29
CA GLU A 17 4.29 -10.57 -10.16
C GLU A 17 3.88 -9.46 -11.13
N PHE A 18 3.09 -9.80 -12.15
CA PHE A 18 2.46 -8.78 -13.00
C PHE A 18 1.30 -8.12 -12.26
N ILE A 19 1.54 -6.89 -11.79
CA ILE A 19 0.64 -6.19 -10.88
C ILE A 19 -0.73 -5.90 -11.50
N SER A 20 -0.84 -5.78 -12.83
CA SER A 20 -2.12 -5.58 -13.50
C SER A 20 -3.07 -6.79 -13.40
N LYS A 21 -2.56 -7.97 -13.03
CA LYS A 21 -3.34 -9.21 -12.87
C LYS A 21 -3.72 -9.51 -11.43
N THR A 22 -2.97 -8.99 -10.47
CA THR A 22 -3.09 -9.37 -9.05
C THR A 22 -3.69 -8.27 -8.19
N VAL A 23 -3.45 -7.00 -8.52
CA VAL A 23 -4.00 -5.85 -7.79
C VAL A 23 -5.51 -5.76 -7.96
N LYS A 24 -6.21 -5.60 -6.84
CA LYS A 24 -7.67 -5.53 -6.73
C LYS A 24 -8.16 -4.28 -6.02
N ASN A 25 -7.29 -3.58 -5.26
CA ASN A 25 -7.70 -2.37 -4.56
C ASN A 25 -8.21 -1.31 -5.56
N PRO A 26 -9.44 -0.79 -5.39
CA PRO A 26 -10.07 0.12 -6.34
C PRO A 26 -9.38 1.50 -6.43
N ASN A 27 -8.51 1.83 -5.47
CA ASN A 27 -7.77 3.09 -5.44
C ASN A 27 -6.38 2.99 -6.11
N ILE A 28 -6.03 1.82 -6.67
CA ILE A 28 -4.80 1.59 -7.42
C ILE A 28 -5.14 1.46 -8.91
N HIS A 29 -4.61 2.37 -9.71
CA HIS A 29 -4.87 2.47 -11.14
C HIS A 29 -3.62 2.12 -11.92
N ILE A 30 -3.63 0.96 -12.58
CA ILE A 30 -2.48 0.48 -13.36
C ILE A 30 -2.77 0.69 -14.84
N LYS A 31 -1.89 1.43 -15.53
CA LYS A 31 -1.96 1.60 -16.97
C LYS A 31 -1.18 0.49 -17.68
N GLY A 32 -1.84 -0.24 -18.57
CA GLY A 32 -1.21 -1.31 -19.34
C GLY A 32 -0.99 -2.59 -18.52
N ASN A 33 -0.13 -3.48 -19.02
CA ASN A 33 -0.04 -4.87 -18.55
C ASN A 33 1.38 -5.36 -18.20
N TYR A 34 2.40 -4.51 -18.34
CA TYR A 34 3.81 -4.96 -18.28
C TYR A 34 4.56 -4.50 -17.03
N SER A 35 3.95 -3.65 -16.21
CA SER A 35 4.52 -3.29 -14.91
C SER A 35 4.52 -4.50 -13.99
N TYR A 36 5.59 -4.67 -13.21
CA TYR A 36 5.78 -5.86 -12.39
C TYR A 36 6.47 -5.57 -11.05
N TYR A 37 6.29 -6.49 -10.10
CA TYR A 37 6.96 -6.51 -8.81
C TYR A 37 7.84 -7.76 -8.64
N SER A 38 9.07 -7.57 -8.16
CA SER A 38 9.99 -8.65 -7.79
C SER A 38 9.62 -9.26 -6.43
N ALA A 39 8.58 -10.11 -6.42
CA ALA A 39 7.86 -10.51 -5.20
C ALA A 39 8.42 -11.69 -4.40
N TYR A 40 9.57 -12.27 -4.78
CA TYR A 40 10.05 -13.55 -4.21
C TYR A 40 10.22 -13.55 -2.68
N TRP A 41 10.61 -12.41 -2.12
CA TRP A 41 10.82 -12.25 -0.67
C TRP A 41 9.57 -11.72 0.07
N ASP A 42 8.45 -11.54 -0.63
CA ASP A 42 7.28 -10.83 -0.11
C ASP A 42 5.96 -11.56 -0.42
N GLN A 43 4.87 -11.10 0.21
CA GLN A 43 3.50 -11.60 0.02
C GLN A 43 2.73 -10.82 -1.06
N GLY A 44 3.45 -10.34 -2.07
CA GLY A 44 2.90 -9.62 -3.23
C GLY A 44 2.80 -8.10 -3.08
N PHE A 45 2.56 -7.43 -4.21
CA PHE A 45 2.66 -5.98 -4.37
C PHE A 45 1.66 -5.22 -3.48
N GLU A 46 0.37 -5.52 -3.60
CA GLU A 46 -0.67 -4.77 -2.89
C GLU A 46 -0.53 -4.86 -1.36
N ARG A 47 -0.10 -6.01 -0.84
CA ARG A 47 0.03 -6.26 0.60
C ARG A 47 1.31 -5.66 1.20
N CYS A 48 2.45 -5.80 0.52
CA CYS A 48 3.75 -5.44 1.09
C CYS A 48 4.24 -4.05 0.66
N VAL A 49 3.99 -3.67 -0.59
CA VAL A 49 4.51 -2.43 -1.20
C VAL A 49 3.61 -1.24 -0.89
N VAL A 50 2.30 -1.38 -1.05
CA VAL A 50 1.35 -0.27 -0.86
C VAL A 50 0.85 -0.25 0.59
N ARG A 51 1.23 0.78 1.35
CA ARG A 51 0.90 0.88 2.77
C ARG A 51 -0.09 2.01 3.04
N TYR A 52 -1.04 1.76 3.94
CA TYR A 52 -2.02 2.74 4.41
C TYR A 52 -2.98 3.27 3.33
N LEU A 53 -3.19 2.51 2.27
CA LEU A 53 -4.25 2.78 1.29
C LEU A 53 -5.51 2.04 1.71
N HIS A 54 -6.64 2.74 1.78
CA HIS A 54 -7.88 2.12 2.19
C HIS A 54 -8.43 1.20 1.09
N ASP A 55 -9.02 0.07 1.46
CA ASP A 55 -9.65 -0.88 0.51
C ASP A 55 -11.04 -0.44 0.00
N LYS A 56 -11.61 0.62 0.57
CA LYS A 56 -12.91 1.15 0.13
C LYS A 56 -12.68 2.10 -1.03
N PRO A 57 -13.51 2.06 -2.08
CA PRO A 57 -13.44 3.05 -3.16
C PRO A 57 -13.56 4.46 -2.59
N ALA A 58 -12.78 5.39 -3.14
CA ALA A 58 -12.96 6.81 -2.88
C ALA A 58 -14.36 7.27 -3.31
N THR A 59 -14.99 8.10 -2.47
CA THR A 59 -16.24 8.79 -2.81
C THR A 59 -16.07 10.29 -2.63
N PRO A 60 -16.93 11.14 -3.23
CA PRO A 60 -16.86 12.59 -3.02
C PRO A 60 -16.95 13.01 -1.55
N GLU A 61 -17.72 12.27 -0.73
CA GLU A 61 -17.89 12.52 0.70
C GLU A 61 -16.71 12.02 1.54
N LYS A 62 -15.97 11.03 1.02
CA LYS A 62 -14.82 10.40 1.67
C LYS A 62 -13.69 10.27 0.66
N PRO A 63 -13.02 11.38 0.32
CA PRO A 63 -11.91 11.35 -0.61
C PRO A 63 -10.76 10.52 -0.03
N ILE A 64 -10.15 9.69 -0.87
CA ILE A 64 -8.97 8.88 -0.56
C ILE A 64 -7.96 9.14 -1.67
N ASP A 65 -6.70 9.32 -1.32
CA ASP A 65 -5.62 9.49 -2.30
C ASP A 65 -5.52 8.26 -3.22
N GLN A 66 -5.28 8.51 -4.50
CA GLN A 66 -5.23 7.48 -5.53
C GLN A 66 -3.79 7.19 -5.94
N LEU A 67 -3.46 5.91 -6.16
CA LEU A 67 -2.15 5.50 -6.65
C LEU A 67 -2.24 5.20 -8.16
N HIS A 68 -1.57 6.01 -8.98
CA HIS A 68 -1.51 5.81 -10.43
C HIS A 68 -0.13 5.26 -10.85
N ILE A 69 -0.14 4.13 -11.54
CA ILE A 69 1.07 3.45 -12.01
C ILE A 69 1.05 3.38 -13.54
N GLY A 70 2.15 3.77 -14.16
CA GLY A 70 2.33 3.70 -15.61
C GLY A 70 2.48 2.27 -16.14
N ASN A 71 2.72 2.14 -17.44
CA ASN A 71 3.08 0.87 -18.08
C ASN A 71 4.61 0.72 -18.12
N PHE A 72 5.11 -0.52 -18.06
CA PHE A 72 6.55 -0.84 -18.05
C PHE A 72 7.33 -0.29 -16.84
N VAL A 73 6.70 -0.26 -15.66
CA VAL A 73 7.35 0.11 -14.39
C VAL A 73 7.87 -1.14 -13.70
N CYS A 74 9.14 -1.10 -13.26
CA CYS A 74 9.78 -2.20 -12.54
C CYS A 74 9.89 -1.86 -11.05
N PHE A 75 9.22 -2.62 -10.19
CA PHE A 75 9.32 -2.47 -8.74
C PHE A 75 10.29 -3.51 -8.17
N GLY A 76 11.39 -3.03 -7.59
CA GLY A 76 12.34 -3.88 -6.87
C GLY A 76 11.76 -4.42 -5.57
N ALA A 77 12.30 -5.56 -5.10
CA ALA A 77 11.87 -6.20 -3.86
C ALA A 77 11.91 -5.22 -2.68
N GLU A 78 10.95 -5.33 -1.77
CA GLU A 78 10.83 -4.55 -0.52
C GLU A 78 10.63 -3.03 -0.70
N CYS A 79 10.39 -2.55 -1.93
CA CYS A 79 10.03 -1.15 -2.13
C CYS A 79 8.73 -0.80 -1.39
N VAL A 80 8.58 0.46 -0.99
CA VAL A 80 7.41 0.93 -0.24
C VAL A 80 6.85 2.18 -0.88
N ILE A 81 5.53 2.17 -1.07
CA ILE A 81 4.73 3.32 -1.45
C ILE A 81 3.84 3.65 -0.26
N MET A 82 4.15 4.77 0.40
CA MET A 82 3.39 5.26 1.55
C MET A 82 2.19 6.07 1.08
N MET A 83 0.99 5.58 1.41
CA MET A 83 -0.27 6.27 1.20
C MET A 83 -0.81 6.78 2.55
N GLY A 84 -2.03 7.34 2.55
CA GLY A 84 -2.69 7.80 3.77
C GLY A 84 -2.22 9.18 4.25
N GLY A 85 -1.55 9.94 3.39
CA GLY A 85 -1.11 11.31 3.66
C GLY A 85 -0.29 11.43 4.94
N ASN A 86 -0.68 12.34 5.82
CA ASN A 86 -0.01 12.56 7.11
C ASN A 86 -0.46 11.61 8.22
N GLN A 87 -1.34 10.63 7.92
CA GLN A 87 -1.82 9.63 8.88
C GLN A 87 -2.41 10.23 10.15
N LEU A 88 -3.14 11.35 10.02
CA LEU A 88 -3.76 12.11 11.12
C LEU A 88 -2.77 12.90 11.99
N HIS A 89 -1.48 12.96 11.63
CA HIS A 89 -0.47 13.73 12.35
C HIS A 89 -0.28 15.12 11.73
N ARG A 90 -0.62 16.18 12.47
CA ARG A 90 -0.52 17.58 12.03
C ARG A 90 0.68 18.28 12.67
N PRO A 91 1.80 18.46 11.95
CA PRO A 91 3.01 19.08 12.49
C PRO A 91 2.86 20.58 12.73
N ASP A 92 1.83 21.21 12.17
CA ASP A 92 1.47 22.61 12.35
C ASP A 92 0.63 22.87 13.62
N TRP A 93 0.25 21.83 14.37
CA TRP A 93 -0.49 21.94 15.63
C TRP A 93 0.46 21.85 16.84
N ILE A 94 -0.07 22.17 18.04
CA ILE A 94 0.68 22.07 19.30
C ILE A 94 1.15 20.63 19.58
N SER A 95 0.39 19.63 19.11
CA SER A 95 0.73 18.22 19.24
C SER A 95 0.39 17.48 17.95
N THR A 96 1.25 16.54 17.57
CA THR A 96 1.04 15.63 16.45
C THR A 96 0.25 14.38 16.85
N PHE A 97 -0.03 14.20 18.13
CA PHE A 97 -0.73 13.02 18.62
C PHE A 97 -2.19 12.99 18.09
N PRO A 98 -2.65 11.89 17.48
CA PRO A 98 -3.99 11.81 16.89
C PRO A 98 -5.02 11.47 17.98
N PHE A 99 -5.46 12.49 18.73
CA PHE A 99 -6.45 12.32 19.78
C PHE A 99 -7.75 11.73 19.24
N ASP A 100 -8.26 10.69 19.88
CA ASP A 100 -9.53 10.06 19.54
C ASP A 100 -10.69 10.82 20.19
N THR A 101 -11.58 11.37 19.37
CA THR A 101 -12.80 12.05 19.82
C THR A 101 -13.77 11.18 20.63
N ARG A 102 -13.60 9.85 20.66
CA ARG A 102 -14.56 8.91 21.29
C ARG A 102 -14.07 8.19 22.53
N SER A 103 -12.76 8.20 22.81
CA SER A 103 -12.16 7.26 23.77
C SER A 103 -11.24 7.90 24.80
N PHE A 104 -11.00 9.21 24.71
CA PHE A 104 -10.14 9.90 25.68
C PHE A 104 -10.92 10.18 26.97
N LEU A 105 -10.56 9.45 28.03
CA LEU A 105 -10.92 9.82 29.39
C LEU A 105 -10.09 11.06 29.79
N PRO A 106 -10.70 12.10 30.37
CA PRO A 106 -9.95 13.17 31.00
C PRO A 106 -9.02 12.56 32.04
N ALA A 107 -7.73 12.93 32.02
CA ALA A 107 -6.86 12.66 33.15
C ALA A 107 -7.21 13.64 34.26
N GLY A 108 -8.05 13.22 35.20
CA GLY A 108 -8.51 14.03 36.34
C GLY A 108 -9.62 13.37 37.12
#